data_AF-A0ABD5DZH1-F1
#
_entry.id   AF-A0ABD5DZH1-F1
#
_cell.length_a   1.000
_cell.length_b   1.000
_cell.length_c   1.000
_cell.angle_alpha   90.00
_cell.angle_beta   90.00
_cell.angle_gamma   90.00
#
_symmetry.space_group_name_H-M   'P 1'
#
loop_
_entity.id
_entity.type
_entity.pdbx_description
1 polymer ?
#
loop_
_entity_poly.entity_id
_entity_poly.type
_entity_poly.pdbx_seq_one_letter_code
_entity_poly.pdbx_strand_id
1 'polypeptide(L)'
;LFLCTAHQRLFALDAATGKEKWHFDPQLNADPSFQHVTCRGVSYHEAKADNAPADVVADCPRRIILPVNDGRLFAVNADNGK
;
A
#
# COMPACT_ATOMS: atom_id res chain seq x y z
N LEU A 1 -10.02 -0.24 -6.49
CA LEU A 1 -8.82 -0.31 -7.36
C LEU A 1 -7.64 0.27 -6.59
N PHE A 2 -6.46 -0.36 -6.63
CA PHE A 2 -5.27 0.13 -5.94
C PHE A 2 -4.16 0.43 -6.94
N LEU A 3 -3.49 1.56 -6.77
CA LEU A 3 -2.49 2.09 -7.71
C LEU A 3 -1.32 2.69 -6.94
N CYS A 4 -0.14 2.69 -7.53
CA CYS A 4 1.03 3.38 -6.97
C CYS A 4 1.73 4.22 -8.04
N THR A 5 2.32 5.34 -7.62
CA THR A 5 3.05 6.26 -8.50
C THR A 5 4.54 5.96 -8.54
N ALA A 6 5.29 6.64 -9.41
CA ALA A 6 6.76 6.54 -9.46
C ALA A 6 7.43 6.83 -8.10
N HIS A 7 6.87 7.74 -7.30
CA HIS A 7 7.34 8.05 -5.94
C HIS A 7 6.68 7.17 -4.86
N GLN A 8 6.09 6.04 -5.26
CA GLN A 8 5.47 5.04 -4.40
C GLN A 8 4.41 5.62 -3.45
N ARG A 9 3.70 6.65 -3.89
CA ARG A 9 2.45 7.07 -3.24
C ARG A 9 1.36 6.09 -3.63
N LEU A 10 0.65 5.54 -2.65
CA LEU A 10 -0.38 4.53 -2.84
C LEU A 10 -1.77 5.18 -2.83
N PHE A 11 -2.61 4.84 -3.79
CA PHE A 11 -3.97 5.35 -3.92
C PHE A 11 -4.96 4.20 -3.94
N ALA A 12 -6.08 4.37 -3.25
CA ALA A 12 -7.27 3.58 -3.43
C ALA A 12 -8.34 4.40 -4.15
N LEU A 13 -8.84 3.86 -5.25
CA LEU A 13 -9.92 4.47 -6.03
C LEU A 13 -11.16 3.59 -6.00
N ASP A 14 -12.32 4.23 -6.07
CA ASP A 14 -13.55 3.59 -6.50
C ASP A 14 -13.36 3.07 -7.94
N ALA A 15 -13.61 1.78 -8.15
CA ALA A 15 -13.27 1.12 -9.41
C ALA A 15 -14.20 1.52 -10.57
N ALA A 16 -15.43 1.95 -10.28
CA ALA A 16 -16.41 2.31 -11.30
C ALA A 16 -16.27 3.77 -11.75
N THR A 17 -15.93 4.67 -10.82
CA THR A 17 -15.91 6.12 -11.05
C THR A 17 -14.51 6.70 -11.13
N GLY A 18 -13.49 5.99 -10.64
CA GLY A 18 -12.12 6.49 -10.53
C GLY A 18 -11.93 7.53 -9.41
N LYS A 19 -12.96 7.82 -8.60
CA LYS A 19 -12.84 8.76 -7.47
C LYS A 19 -11.91 8.21 -6.40
N GLU A 20 -11.04 9.06 -5.87
CA GLU A 20 -10.17 8.70 -4.75
C GLU A 20 -10.98 8.40 -3.49
N LYS A 21 -10.63 7.30 -2.83
CA LYS A 21 -11.12 6.93 -1.51
C LYS A 21 -10.16 7.39 -0.42
N TRP A 22 -8.88 7.11 -0.62
CA TRP A 22 -7.78 7.52 0.25
C TRP A 22 -6.45 7.40 -0.51
N HIS A 23 -5.42 8.05 0.02
CA HIS A 23 -4.04 7.83 -0.40
C HIS A 23 -3.10 7.76 0.81
N PHE A 24 -1.99 7.06 0.62
CA PHE A 24 -0.90 6.93 1.57
C PHE A 24 0.39 7.45 0.94
N ASP A 25 1.12 8.28 1.67
CA ASP A 25 2.39 8.85 1.24
C ASP A 25 3.52 8.36 2.16
N PRO A 26 4.47 7.54 1.67
CA PRO A 26 5.58 7.05 2.48
C PRO A 26 6.60 8.15 2.84
N GLN A 27 6.42 9.38 2.35
CA GLN A 27 7.35 10.50 2.52
C GLN A 27 8.76 10.10 2.03
N LEU A 28 8.83 9.55 0.82
CA LEU A 28 10.10 9.14 0.23
C LEU A 28 10.98 10.37 -0.01
N ASN A 29 12.17 10.37 0.57
CA ASN A 29 13.17 11.38 0.27
C ASN A 29 13.80 11.10 -1.10
N ALA A 30 13.93 12.12 -1.92
CA ALA A 30 14.62 11.98 -3.20
C ALA A 30 16.10 11.67 -2.96
N ASP A 31 16.58 10.58 -3.55
CA ASP A 31 17.98 10.18 -3.53
C ASP A 31 18.46 10.01 -4.98
N PRO A 32 19.49 10.76 -5.43
CA PRO A 32 20.04 10.64 -6.77
C PRO A 32 20.59 9.24 -7.11
N SER A 33 20.90 8.42 -6.11
CA SER A 33 21.37 7.05 -6.29
C SER A 33 20.25 6.08 -6.69
N PHE A 34 18.98 6.41 -6.45
CA PHE A 34 17.84 5.56 -6.80
C PHE A 34 17.74 5.39 -8.32
N GLN A 35 18.18 4.21 -8.78
CA GLN A 35 17.98 3.79 -10.16
C GLN A 35 16.55 3.27 -10.34
N HIS A 36 15.88 3.71 -11.40
CA HIS A 36 14.50 3.31 -11.74
C HIS A 36 13.46 3.67 -10.67
N VAL A 37 13.17 4.98 -10.54
CA VAL A 37 12.04 5.51 -9.76
C VAL A 37 10.73 5.11 -10.43
N THR A 38 10.29 3.88 -10.18
CA THR A 38 9.08 3.28 -10.72
C THR A 38 8.41 2.44 -9.65
N CYS A 39 7.08 2.46 -9.62
CA CYS A 39 6.33 1.46 -8.87
C CYS A 39 5.91 0.32 -9.81
N ARG A 40 6.32 -0.90 -9.46
CA ARG A 40 6.02 -2.13 -10.21
C ARG A 40 4.73 -2.81 -9.75
N GLY A 41 3.89 -2.09 -9.04
CA GLY A 41 2.65 -2.57 -8.47
C GLY A 41 2.70 -2.76 -6.96
N VAL A 42 1.61 -3.29 -6.44
CA VAL A 42 1.38 -3.59 -5.03
C VAL A 42 0.87 -5.01 -4.87
N SER A 43 0.97 -5.57 -3.67
CA SER A 43 0.36 -6.86 -3.35
C SER A 43 -0.80 -6.70 -2.39
N TYR A 44 -1.75 -7.61 -2.45
CA TYR A 44 -2.87 -7.69 -1.50
C TYR A 44 -2.71 -8.91 -0.61
N HIS A 45 -3.01 -8.75 0.67
CA HIS A 45 -3.12 -9.86 1.61
C HIS A 45 -4.32 -9.66 2.52
N GLU A 46 -4.96 -10.78 2.89
CA GLU A 46 -6.09 -10.80 3.80
C GLU A 46 -5.87 -11.83 4.91
N ALA A 47 -5.76 -11.32 6.12
CA ALA A 47 -5.71 -12.08 7.36
C ALA A 47 -7.14 -12.47 7.75
N LYS A 48 -7.33 -13.77 7.98
CA LYS A 48 -8.58 -14.42 8.35
C LYS A 48 -8.32 -15.32 9.55
N ALA A 49 -9.39 -15.71 10.24
CA ALA A 49 -9.30 -16.57 11.42
C ALA A 49 -8.64 -17.93 11.15
N ASP A 50 -8.58 -18.39 9.90
CA ASP A 50 -7.97 -19.65 9.48
C ASP A 50 -6.47 -19.54 9.13
N ASN A 51 -5.93 -18.32 8.98
CA ASN A 51 -4.55 -18.10 8.49
C ASN A 51 -3.73 -17.10 9.32
N ALA A 52 -4.32 -16.46 10.33
CA ALA A 52 -3.65 -15.44 11.13
C ALA A 52 -4.17 -15.38 12.59
N PRO A 53 -3.34 -14.90 13.54
CA PRO A 53 -3.76 -14.61 14.91
C PRO A 53 -4.90 -13.58 15.00
N ALA A 54 -5.73 -13.69 16.05
CA ALA A 54 -6.90 -12.83 16.23
C ALA A 54 -6.60 -11.33 16.36
N ASP A 55 -5.47 -10.97 16.97
CA ASP A 55 -4.99 -9.58 17.09
C ASP A 55 -4.64 -8.99 15.71
N VAL A 56 -4.01 -9.78 14.84
CA VAL A 56 -3.69 -9.38 13.46
C VAL A 56 -4.96 -9.18 12.62
N VAL A 57 -5.96 -10.04 12.82
CA VAL A 57 -7.28 -9.92 12.16
C VAL A 57 -8.05 -8.70 12.67
N ALA A 58 -7.91 -8.34 13.95
CA ALA A 58 -8.61 -7.21 14.55
C ALA A 58 -8.05 -5.84 14.13
N ASP A 59 -6.74 -5.74 13.85
CA ASP A 59 -6.08 -4.48 13.53
C ASP A 59 -6.11 -4.13 12.03
N CYS A 60 -5.54 -4.99 11.18
CA CYS A 60 -5.38 -4.71 9.74
C CYS A 60 -5.70 -5.95 8.89
N PRO A 61 -6.96 -6.42 8.89
CA PRO A 61 -7.32 -7.69 8.27
C PRO A 61 -7.05 -7.69 6.77
N ARG A 62 -7.35 -6.60 6.06
CA ARG A 62 -7.08 -6.44 4.63
C ARG A 62 -5.99 -5.41 4.43
N ARG A 63 -4.89 -5.79 3.79
CA ARG A 63 -3.72 -4.93 3.65
C ARG A 63 -3.15 -4.91 2.24
N ILE A 64 -2.71 -3.74 1.83
CA ILE A 64 -1.92 -3.50 0.63
C ILE A 64 -0.46 -3.41 1.04
N ILE A 65 0.37 -4.22 0.41
CA ILE A 65 1.81 -4.26 0.63
C ILE A 65 2.48 -3.37 -0.41
N LEU A 66 3.22 -2.38 0.08
CA LEU A 66 3.89 -1.36 -0.71
C LEU A 66 5.39 -1.36 -0.42
N PRO A 67 6.23 -1.89 -1.33
CA PRO A 67 7.67 -1.70 -1.26
C PRO A 67 8.04 -0.29 -1.74
N VAL A 68 9.00 0.34 -1.06
CA VAL A 68 9.52 1.67 -1.43
C VAL A 68 11.03 1.64 -1.73
N ASN A 69 11.52 2.64 -2.46
CA ASN A 69 12.89 2.64 -2.98
C ASN A 69 13.98 2.76 -1.91
N ASP A 70 13.64 3.30 -0.74
CA ASP A 70 14.56 3.40 0.39
C ASP A 70 14.63 2.13 1.25
N GLY A 71 14.08 1.02 0.76
CA GLY A 71 14.15 -0.29 1.39
C GLY A 71 13.10 -0.55 2.48
N ARG A 72 12.24 0.43 2.79
CA ARG A 72 11.09 0.20 3.69
C ARG A 72 10.01 -0.65 2.99
N LEU A 73 9.22 -1.34 3.80
CA LEU A 73 8.05 -2.10 3.38
C LEU A 73 6.86 -1.69 4.25
N PHE A 74 5.76 -1.26 3.62
CA PHE A 74 4.56 -0.84 4.31
C PHE A 74 3.43 -1.86 4.11
N ALA A 75 2.68 -2.09 5.18
CA ALA A 75 1.38 -2.74 5.13
C ALA A 75 0.32 -1.69 5.46
N VAL A 76 -0.48 -1.31 4.47
CA VAL A 76 -1.49 -0.25 4.58
C VAL A 76 -2.88 -0.89 4.56
N ASN A 77 -3.73 -0.53 5.51
CA ASN A 77 -5.08 -1.04 5.59
C ASN A 77 -5.88 -0.68 4.33
N ALA A 78 -6.41 -1.69 3.64
CA ALA A 78 -7.05 -1.56 2.34
C ALA A 78 -8.35 -0.71 2.39
N ASP A 79 -8.94 -0.54 3.57
CA ASP A 79 -10.21 0.17 3.74
C ASP A 79 -10.04 1.66 4.02
N ASN A 80 -9.00 2.03 4.77
CA ASN A 80 -8.87 3.39 5.31
C ASN A 80 -7.50 4.04 5.11
N GLY A 81 -6.52 3.34 4.51
CA GLY A 81 -5.22 3.92 4.17
C GLY A 81 -4.28 4.12 5.35
N LYS A 82 -4.57 3.56 6.53
CA LYS A 82 -3.71 3.63 7.73
C LYS A 82 -2.66 2.53 7.76
#